data_AF-A0A316I714-F1
#
_entry.id   AF-A0A316I714-F1
#
_cell.length_a   1.000
_cell.length_b   1.000
_cell.length_c   1.000
_cell.angle_alpha   90.00
_cell.angle_beta   90.00
_cell.angle_gamma   90.00
#
_symmetry.space_group_name_H-M   'P 1'
#
loop_
_entity.id
_entity.type
_entity.pdbx_description
1 polymer ?
#
loop_
_entity_poly.entity_id
_entity_poly.type
_entity_poly.pdbx_seq_one_letter_code
_entity_poly.pdbx_strand_id
1 'polypeptide(L)'
;MQLSQRVFVGALVVPVLLASVGTAFRPVAEIEPGHLVFAVRSSEIVLAGTAGTAVERQEVVDAVRELTAAHRVTDMITPNAGERMPVSPAAAASLLGVVLDHDVTEFTGVVHKGHLTASARVADPERAGMLSDALHSAVPGLRVDEDFTTG
;
A
#
# COMPACT_ATOMS: atom_id res chain seq x y z
N MET A 1 24.61 -61.37 57.58
CA MET A 1 25.42 -60.74 56.51
C MET A 1 24.47 -60.27 55.41
N GLN A 2 24.68 -59.03 54.96
CA GLN A 2 24.09 -58.31 53.82
C GLN A 2 22.56 -58.13 53.70
N LEU A 3 22.17 -56.89 54.03
CA LEU A 3 21.06 -56.12 53.47
C LEU A 3 21.13 -56.07 51.93
N SER A 4 19.98 -56.21 51.26
CA SER A 4 19.79 -55.68 49.90
C SER A 4 18.55 -54.79 49.84
N GLN A 5 18.82 -53.55 49.44
CA GLN A 5 17.95 -52.39 49.21
C GLN A 5 16.77 -52.69 48.26
N ARG A 6 15.56 -52.22 48.56
CA ARG A 6 14.89 -51.01 48.00
C ARG A 6 15.01 -50.94 46.47
N VAL A 7 13.92 -50.93 45.70
CA VAL A 7 13.20 -49.71 45.23
C VAL A 7 11.76 -50.13 44.85
N PHE A 8 10.75 -49.74 45.64
CA PHE A 8 9.81 -48.63 45.38
C PHE A 8 8.86 -48.81 44.19
N VAL A 9 7.63 -49.19 44.58
CA VAL A 9 6.35 -48.99 43.92
C VAL A 9 6.16 -47.54 43.47
N GLY A 10 5.69 -47.35 42.24
CA GLY A 10 5.05 -46.13 41.73
C GLY A 10 4.21 -46.52 40.51
N ALA A 11 2.94 -46.88 40.70
CA ALA A 11 1.81 -45.96 40.55
C ALA A 11 1.57 -45.51 39.10
N LEU A 12 0.82 -46.35 38.37
CA LEU A 12 -0.40 -46.02 37.63
C LEU A 12 -0.71 -44.49 37.49
N VAL A 13 -0.81 -43.99 36.24
CA VAL A 13 -1.81 -43.02 35.68
C VAL A 13 -1.24 -42.36 34.40
N VAL A 14 -1.73 -42.82 33.23
CA VAL A 14 -2.13 -42.10 31.98
C VAL A 14 -1.51 -40.69 31.76
N PRO A 15 -0.85 -40.39 30.61
CA PRO A 15 -1.57 -40.27 29.34
C PRO A 15 -0.88 -40.75 28.04
N VAL A 16 -1.61 -41.62 27.34
CA VAL A 16 -1.55 -41.85 25.90
C VAL A 16 -2.19 -40.66 25.17
N LEU A 17 -1.52 -39.50 25.14
CA LEU A 17 -2.05 -38.29 24.47
C LEU A 17 -0.94 -37.35 24.00
N LEU A 18 0.08 -37.91 23.33
CA LEU A 18 1.23 -37.19 22.78
C LEU A 18 1.37 -37.41 21.27
N ALA A 19 0.25 -37.54 20.56
CA ALA A 19 0.26 -37.83 19.12
C ALA A 19 -0.88 -37.13 18.35
N SER A 20 -1.08 -35.82 18.51
CA SER A 20 -1.93 -35.05 17.56
C SER A 20 -1.92 -33.52 17.79
N VAL A 21 -0.78 -32.92 18.11
CA VAL A 21 -0.64 -31.45 18.00
C VAL A 21 0.54 -31.14 17.08
N GLY A 22 0.45 -31.66 15.85
CA GLY A 22 1.13 -31.04 14.73
C GLY A 22 0.39 -29.76 14.42
N THR A 23 0.68 -28.68 15.14
CA THR A 23 0.37 -27.33 14.67
C THR A 23 1.12 -27.17 13.36
N ALA A 24 0.42 -27.40 12.25
CA ALA A 24 0.84 -26.89 10.96
C ALA A 24 0.94 -25.37 11.14
N PHE A 25 2.16 -24.88 11.38
CA PHE A 25 2.51 -23.50 11.18
C PHE A 25 2.26 -23.24 9.69
N ARG A 26 1.03 -22.85 9.37
CA ARG A 26 0.73 -22.25 8.08
C ARG A 26 1.42 -20.88 8.16
N PRO A 27 2.50 -20.63 7.41
CA PRO A 27 3.05 -19.28 7.39
C PRO A 27 1.90 -18.35 7.03
N VAL A 28 1.66 -17.33 7.86
CA VAL A 28 0.81 -16.20 7.46
C VAL A 28 1.43 -15.71 6.17
N ALA A 29 0.70 -15.78 5.07
CA ALA A 29 1.20 -15.28 3.80
C ALA A 29 1.62 -13.83 4.03
N GLU A 30 2.91 -13.56 3.85
CA GLU A 30 3.44 -12.20 3.92
C GLU A 30 2.75 -11.40 2.83
N ILE A 31 2.01 -10.37 3.22
CA ILE A 31 1.27 -9.55 2.27
C ILE A 31 2.20 -8.45 1.80
N GLU A 32 2.55 -8.48 0.53
CA GLU A 32 3.47 -7.53 -0.06
C GLU A 32 2.79 -6.16 -0.28
N PRO A 33 3.51 -5.04 -0.20
CA PRO A 33 3.01 -3.77 -0.71
C PRO A 33 2.83 -3.85 -2.23
N GLY A 34 1.62 -3.59 -2.71
CA GLY A 34 1.32 -3.52 -4.14
C GLY A 34 1.90 -2.26 -4.79
N HIS A 35 1.26 -1.85 -5.88
CA HIS A 35 1.59 -0.59 -6.54
C HIS A 35 0.32 0.17 -6.91
N LEU A 36 0.43 1.48 -6.96
CA LEU A 36 -0.64 2.38 -7.36
C LEU A 36 -0.08 3.42 -8.30
N VAL A 37 -0.71 3.56 -9.46
CA VAL A 37 -0.38 4.54 -10.50
C VAL A 37 -1.53 5.53 -10.60
N PHE A 38 -1.18 6.81 -10.52
CA PHE A 38 -2.06 7.94 -10.78
C PHE A 38 -1.62 8.58 -12.09
N ALA A 39 -2.54 8.76 -13.03
CA ALA A 39 -2.28 9.58 -14.20
C ALA A 39 -3.35 10.65 -14.34
N VAL A 40 -2.93 11.92 -14.38
CA VAL A 40 -3.80 13.06 -14.71
C VAL A 40 -3.54 13.44 -16.15
N ARG A 41 -4.60 13.48 -16.95
CA ARG A 41 -4.58 13.83 -18.37
C ARG A 41 -5.71 14.80 -18.66
N SER A 42 -5.42 16.10 -18.59
CA SER A 42 -6.38 17.18 -18.80
C SER A 42 -7.63 17.03 -17.91
N SER A 43 -8.68 16.35 -18.37
CA SER A 43 -9.95 16.15 -17.66
C SER A 43 -10.18 14.71 -17.17
N GLU A 44 -9.19 13.84 -17.31
CA GLU A 44 -9.26 12.45 -16.87
C GLU A 44 -8.22 12.14 -15.79
N ILE A 45 -8.65 11.40 -14.77
CA ILE A 45 -7.78 10.78 -13.77
C ILE A 45 -7.89 9.27 -13.96
N VAL A 46 -6.77 8.62 -14.24
CA VAL A 46 -6.66 7.16 -14.32
C VAL A 46 -5.98 6.64 -13.07
N LEU A 47 -6.63 5.67 -12.42
CA LEU A 47 -6.12 4.93 -11.28
C LEU A 47 -5.82 3.50 -11.75
N ALA A 48 -4.58 3.06 -11.68
CA ALA A 48 -4.19 1.70 -12.05
C ALA A 48 -3.31 1.08 -10.96
N GLY A 49 -3.32 -0.25 -10.84
CA GLY A 49 -2.48 -0.93 -9.86
C GLY A 49 -3.11 -2.19 -9.31
N THR A 50 -2.76 -2.49 -8.06
CA THR A 50 -3.20 -3.70 -7.36
C THR A 50 -3.81 -3.38 -6.00
N ALA A 51 -4.88 -4.10 -5.65
CA ALA A 51 -5.53 -4.01 -4.34
C ALA A 51 -5.80 -5.41 -3.77
N GLY A 52 -5.61 -5.58 -2.46
CA GLY A 52 -5.87 -6.85 -1.78
C GLY A 52 -7.33 -7.27 -1.82
N THR A 53 -8.23 -6.28 -1.82
CA THR A 53 -9.67 -6.47 -1.78
C THR A 53 -10.39 -5.46 -2.67
N ALA A 54 -11.62 -5.81 -3.05
CA ALA A 54 -12.50 -4.87 -3.75
C ALA A 54 -12.88 -3.65 -2.89
N VAL A 55 -12.88 -3.80 -1.55
CA VAL A 55 -13.16 -2.72 -0.60
C VAL A 55 -12.05 -1.67 -0.64
N GLU A 56 -10.78 -2.07 -0.49
CA GLU A 56 -9.66 -1.12 -0.57
C GLU A 56 -9.63 -0.36 -1.90
N ARG A 57 -9.87 -1.08 -3.02
CA ARG A 57 -9.99 -0.44 -4.32
C ARG A 57 -11.08 0.63 -4.30
N GLN A 58 -12.27 0.28 -3.81
CA GLN A 58 -13.41 1.18 -3.80
C GLN A 58 -13.15 2.40 -2.92
N GLU A 59 -12.54 2.21 -1.74
CA GLU A 59 -12.18 3.31 -0.84
C GLU A 59 -11.23 4.32 -1.50
N VAL A 60 -10.23 3.86 -2.25
CA VAL A 60 -9.32 4.74 -3.01
C VAL A 60 -10.08 5.47 -4.13
N VAL A 61 -10.90 4.75 -4.90
CA VAL A 61 -11.68 5.34 -6.00
C VAL A 61 -12.65 6.40 -5.47
N ASP A 62 -13.31 6.14 -4.35
CA ASP A 62 -14.26 7.08 -3.74
C ASP A 62 -13.54 8.31 -3.19
N ALA A 63 -12.42 8.14 -2.49
CA ALA A 63 -11.61 9.26 -2.01
C ALA A 63 -11.15 10.19 -3.15
N VAL A 64 -10.81 9.63 -4.32
CA VAL A 64 -10.44 10.42 -5.51
C VAL A 64 -11.66 11.09 -6.17
N ARG A 65 -12.83 10.44 -6.16
CA ARG A 65 -14.07 11.04 -6.69
C ARG A 65 -14.57 12.18 -5.81
N GLU A 66 -14.39 12.10 -4.50
CA GLU A 66 -14.74 13.17 -3.56
C GLU A 66 -13.86 14.41 -3.77
N LEU A 67 -12.63 14.25 -4.26
CA LEU A 67 -11.70 15.34 -4.54
C LEU A 67 -12.17 16.24 -5.68
N THR A 68 -12.82 15.69 -6.71
CA THR A 68 -13.14 16.46 -7.92
C THR A 68 -14.40 15.97 -8.63
N ALA A 69 -15.30 16.91 -8.91
CA ALA A 69 -16.44 16.70 -9.81
C ALA A 69 -16.11 17.04 -11.27
N ALA A 70 -14.96 17.66 -11.53
CA ALA A 70 -14.58 18.17 -12.85
C ALA A 70 -13.87 17.10 -13.70
N HIS A 71 -13.20 16.13 -13.06
CA HIS A 71 -12.46 15.09 -13.77
C HIS A 71 -13.23 13.78 -13.82
N ARG A 72 -13.17 13.11 -14.97
CA ARG A 72 -13.63 11.73 -15.10
C ARG A 72 -12.60 10.80 -14.44
N VAL A 73 -13.05 9.98 -13.48
CA VAL A 73 -12.19 8.99 -12.81
C VAL A 73 -12.36 7.62 -13.48
N THR A 74 -11.27 7.08 -14.01
CA THR A 74 -11.18 5.73 -14.59
C THR A 74 -10.42 4.80 -13.65
N ASP A 75 -11.10 3.74 -13.20
CA ASP A 75 -10.53 2.70 -12.34
C ASP A 75 -10.06 1.50 -13.18
N MET A 76 -8.77 1.20 -13.08
CA MET A 76 -8.08 0.05 -13.66
C MET A 76 -7.31 -0.74 -12.59
N ILE A 77 -7.66 -0.59 -11.31
CA ILE A 77 -7.04 -1.31 -10.21
C ILE A 77 -7.55 -2.75 -10.21
N THR A 78 -6.61 -3.68 -10.23
CA THR A 78 -6.87 -5.12 -10.30
C THR A 78 -6.80 -5.78 -8.91
N PRO A 79 -7.65 -6.77 -8.63
CA PRO A 79 -7.59 -7.50 -7.37
C PRO A 79 -6.37 -8.43 -7.34
N ASN A 80 -5.59 -8.37 -6.26
CA ASN A 80 -4.48 -9.27 -5.97
C ASN A 80 -4.41 -9.53 -4.46
N ALA A 81 -4.93 -10.69 -4.02
CA ALA A 81 -5.01 -11.04 -2.60
C ALA A 81 -3.65 -11.18 -1.88
N GLY A 82 -2.54 -11.27 -2.63
CA GLY A 82 -1.19 -11.30 -2.07
C GLY A 82 -0.59 -9.91 -1.84
N GLU A 83 -1.29 -8.84 -2.23
CA GLU A 83 -0.79 -7.47 -2.13
C GLU A 83 -1.77 -6.56 -1.36
N ARG A 84 -1.25 -5.50 -0.73
CA ARG A 84 -2.05 -4.40 -0.14
C ARG A 84 -1.89 -3.14 -0.95
N MET A 85 -2.90 -2.26 -0.84
CA MET A 85 -2.74 -0.89 -1.33
C MET A 85 -1.49 -0.26 -0.69
N PRO A 86 -0.58 0.35 -1.47
CA PRO A 86 0.69 0.84 -0.92
C PRO A 86 0.54 2.13 -0.10
N VAL A 87 -0.62 2.79 -0.18
CA VAL A 87 -0.98 4.00 0.56
C VAL A 87 -2.43 3.93 1.03
N SER A 88 -2.77 4.76 2.03
CA SER A 88 -4.16 4.93 2.45
C SER A 88 -4.97 5.70 1.38
N PRO A 89 -6.31 5.56 1.36
CA PRO A 89 -7.18 6.35 0.49
C PRO A 89 -6.99 7.86 0.66
N ALA A 90 -6.82 8.33 1.90
CA ALA A 90 -6.57 9.74 2.19
C ALA A 90 -5.23 10.24 1.61
N ALA A 91 -4.17 9.43 1.68
CA ALA A 91 -2.89 9.78 1.08
C ALA A 91 -2.96 9.82 -0.46
N ALA A 92 -3.69 8.88 -1.07
CA ALA A 92 -3.95 8.89 -2.51
C ALA A 92 -4.72 10.15 -2.95
N ALA A 93 -5.77 10.54 -2.22
CA ALA A 93 -6.51 11.76 -2.48
C ALA A 93 -5.66 13.02 -2.26
N SER A 94 -4.84 13.05 -1.20
CA SER A 94 -3.92 14.16 -0.90
C SER A 94 -2.91 14.39 -2.03
N LEU A 95 -2.30 13.32 -2.55
CA LEU A 95 -1.39 13.38 -3.70
C LEU A 95 -2.05 13.99 -4.93
N LEU A 96 -3.23 13.49 -5.29
CA LEU A 96 -3.97 14.02 -6.43
C LEU A 96 -4.45 15.45 -6.17
N GLY A 97 -4.83 15.79 -4.94
CA GLY A 97 -5.23 17.15 -4.55
C GLY A 97 -4.14 18.16 -4.85
N VAL A 98 -2.92 17.88 -4.43
CA VAL A 98 -1.76 18.72 -4.75
C VAL A 98 -1.57 18.90 -6.26
N VAL A 99 -1.68 17.82 -7.04
CA VAL A 99 -1.51 17.88 -8.50
C VAL A 99 -2.57 18.77 -9.15
N LEU A 100 -3.82 18.65 -8.69
CA LEU A 100 -4.95 19.44 -9.19
C LEU A 100 -4.86 20.91 -8.76
N ASP A 101 -4.49 21.18 -7.51
CA ASP A 101 -4.36 22.54 -6.95
C ASP A 101 -3.26 23.35 -7.65
N HIS A 102 -2.27 22.68 -8.23
CA HIS A 102 -1.18 23.28 -9.00
C HIS A 102 -1.46 23.36 -10.52
N ASP A 103 -2.69 23.08 -10.96
CA ASP A 103 -3.12 23.11 -12.36
C ASP A 103 -2.27 22.23 -13.29
N VAL A 104 -1.74 21.11 -12.79
CA VAL A 104 -0.89 20.21 -13.58
C VAL A 104 -1.77 19.32 -14.45
N THR A 105 -1.73 19.56 -15.77
CA THR A 105 -2.58 18.86 -16.75
C THR A 105 -2.02 17.52 -17.23
N GLU A 106 -0.71 17.31 -17.08
CA GLU A 106 -0.02 16.07 -17.43
C GLU A 106 0.86 15.63 -16.25
N PHE A 107 0.34 14.68 -15.46
CA PHE A 107 1.02 14.12 -14.30
C PHE A 107 0.96 12.60 -14.31
N THR A 108 2.04 11.94 -13.92
CA THR A 108 2.08 10.50 -13.65
C THR A 108 2.81 10.28 -12.34
N GLY A 109 2.14 9.67 -11.37
CA GLY A 109 2.73 9.27 -10.09
C GLY A 109 2.64 7.76 -9.93
N VAL A 110 3.74 7.13 -9.52
CA VAL A 110 3.80 5.70 -9.22
C VAL A 110 4.21 5.52 -7.77
N VAL A 111 3.34 4.94 -6.96
CA VAL A 111 3.64 4.57 -5.59
C VAL A 111 3.93 3.08 -5.51
N HIS A 112 5.13 2.73 -5.07
CA HIS A 112 5.54 1.36 -4.87
C HIS A 112 6.64 1.29 -3.80
N LYS A 113 6.54 0.32 -2.88
CA LYS A 113 7.56 0.07 -1.83
C LYS A 113 7.98 1.30 -1.02
N GLY A 114 7.03 2.18 -0.69
CA GLY A 114 7.30 3.40 0.07
C GLY A 114 7.97 4.53 -0.73
N HIS A 115 8.10 4.37 -2.05
CA HIS A 115 8.54 5.42 -2.96
C HIS A 115 7.36 5.95 -3.77
N LEU A 116 7.36 7.26 -4.04
CA LEU A 116 6.57 7.92 -5.05
C LEU A 116 7.52 8.37 -6.16
N THR A 117 7.43 7.79 -7.35
CA THR A 117 8.08 8.34 -8.55
C THR A 117 7.08 9.23 -9.27
N ALA A 118 7.39 10.52 -9.38
CA ALA A 118 6.50 11.52 -9.96
C ALA A 118 7.11 12.13 -11.22
N SER A 119 6.34 12.13 -12.30
CA SER A 119 6.69 12.79 -13.56
C SER A 119 5.58 13.74 -13.96
N ALA A 120 5.95 14.95 -14.33
CA ALA A 120 4.99 15.99 -14.68
C ALA A 120 5.56 16.91 -15.75
N ARG A 121 4.67 17.49 -16.55
CA ARG A 121 4.99 18.67 -17.34
C ARG A 121 4.52 19.91 -16.57
N VAL A 122 5.47 20.79 -16.27
CA VAL A 122 5.24 22.03 -15.52
C VAL A 122 5.68 23.22 -16.38
N ALA A 123 5.05 24.38 -16.17
CA ALA A 123 5.31 25.54 -17.02
C ALA A 123 6.70 26.16 -16.80
N ASP A 124 7.21 26.10 -15.58
CA ASP A 124 8.47 26.75 -15.20
C ASP A 124 9.13 26.06 -13.98
N PRO A 125 10.42 26.32 -13.72
CA PRO A 125 11.13 25.71 -12.59
C PRO A 125 10.62 26.12 -11.21
N GLU A 126 10.03 27.31 -11.06
CA GLU A 126 9.50 27.77 -9.77
C GLU A 126 8.29 26.95 -9.37
N ARG A 127 7.36 26.74 -10.30
CA ARG A 127 6.22 25.83 -10.13
C ARG A 127 6.64 24.39 -9.90
N ALA A 128 7.72 23.95 -10.55
CA ALA A 128 8.30 22.62 -10.31
C ALA A 128 8.73 22.46 -8.85
N GLY A 129 9.42 23.45 -8.29
CA GLY A 129 9.82 23.46 -6.88
C GLY A 129 8.63 23.49 -5.93
N MET A 130 7.64 24.34 -6.19
CA MET A 130 6.41 24.39 -5.37
C MET A 130 5.64 23.08 -5.40
N LEU A 131 5.53 22.43 -6.56
CA LEU A 131 4.89 21.13 -6.69
C LEU A 131 5.66 20.05 -5.93
N SER A 132 7.00 20.05 -6.02
CA SER A 132 7.87 19.14 -5.27
C SER A 132 7.65 19.25 -3.77
N ASP A 133 7.71 20.47 -3.21
CA ASP A 133 7.48 20.72 -1.79
C ASP A 133 6.08 20.27 -1.34
N ALA A 134 5.06 20.54 -2.16
CA ALA A 134 3.69 20.16 -1.89
C ALA A 134 3.49 18.63 -1.89
N LEU A 135 4.11 17.91 -2.85
CA LEU A 135 4.06 16.44 -2.88
C LEU A 135 4.73 15.83 -1.65
N HIS A 136 5.91 16.33 -1.26
CA HIS A 136 6.59 15.88 -0.05
C HIS A 136 5.75 16.12 1.21
N SER A 137 5.02 17.25 1.27
CA SER A 137 4.13 17.56 2.38
C SER A 137 2.88 16.67 2.41
N ALA A 138 2.32 16.32 1.24
CA ALA A 138 1.13 15.48 1.12
C ALA A 138 1.36 14.04 1.60
N VAL A 139 2.59 13.52 1.48
CA VAL A 139 2.95 12.14 1.82
C VAL A 139 4.26 12.07 2.60
N PRO A 140 4.30 12.54 3.86
CA PRO A 140 5.54 12.58 4.65
C PRO A 140 6.15 11.20 4.95
N GLY A 141 5.39 10.11 4.73
CA GLY A 141 5.84 8.74 4.88
C GLY A 141 6.41 8.10 3.61
N LEU A 142 6.39 8.80 2.47
CA LEU A 142 6.95 8.31 1.21
C LEU A 142 8.24 9.04 0.88
N ARG A 143 9.17 8.32 0.28
CA ARG A 143 10.30 8.93 -0.43
C ARG A 143 9.83 9.38 -1.80
N VAL A 144 9.96 10.65 -2.11
CA VAL A 144 9.52 11.20 -3.39
C VAL A 144 10.73 11.36 -4.31
N ASP A 145 10.66 10.78 -5.50
CA ASP A 145 11.66 10.87 -6.56
C ASP A 145 10.98 11.53 -7.78
N GLU A 146 11.44 12.71 -8.19
CA GLU A 146 10.76 13.54 -9.19
C GLU A 146 11.56 13.68 -10.49
N ASP A 147 10.85 13.63 -11.61
CA ASP A 147 11.36 13.90 -12.96
C ASP A 147 10.41 14.87 -13.67
N PHE A 148 10.47 16.14 -13.26
CA PHE A 148 9.65 17.21 -13.83
C PHE A 148 10.33 17.83 -15.03
N THR A 149 9.56 17.97 -16.11
CA THR A 149 10.01 18.62 -17.34
C THR A 149 9.35 19.98 -17.48
N THR A 150 10.15 20.98 -17.83
CA THR A 150 9.66 22.32 -18.17
C THR A 150 9.43 22.42 -19.67
N GLY A 151 8.36 23.09 -20.11
CA GLY A 151 7.98 23.18 -21.52
C GLY A 151 7.23 24.44 -21.88
#